data_AF-A0A1F5J8R0-F1
#
_entry.id   AF-A0A1F5J8R0-F1
#
_cell.length_a   1.000
_cell.length_b   1.000
_cell.length_c   1.000
_cell.angle_alpha   90.00
_cell.angle_beta   90.00
_cell.angle_gamma   90.00
#
_symmetry.space_group_name_H-M   'P 1'
#
loop_
_entity.id
_entity.type
_entity.pdbx_description
1 polymer ?
#
loop_
_entity_poly.entity_id
_entity_poly.type
_entity_poly.pdbx_seq_one_letter_code
_entity_poly.pdbx_strand_id
1 'polypeptide(L)'
;MWNIQTILIKLYFMKIMGTTLLTLIITFIGMVTYAQTPTDSDKFSYDSNQVLHPEWYIKITDWSFYTAARVAILSSVTIENTADVTYKDVRVNLIYTSYSAPAAGIIATSTGMLPVTLPPKSKMTYLKGGQTMGAGNQNYDLGDIQVLSATPVRD
;
A
#
# COMPACT_ATOMS: atom_id res chain seq x y z
N MET A 1 69.38 32.98 -20.23
CA MET A 1 69.23 31.52 -20.42
C MET A 1 67.85 31.12 -19.94
N TRP A 2 67.01 30.59 -20.82
CA TRP A 2 65.66 30.13 -20.46
C TRP A 2 65.78 28.89 -19.57
N ASN A 3 65.17 28.92 -18.38
CA ASN A 3 65.25 27.83 -17.41
C ASN A 3 64.27 26.70 -17.81
N ILE A 4 64.76 25.79 -18.65
CA ILE A 4 64.01 24.67 -19.24
C ILE A 4 63.33 23.80 -18.16
N GLN A 5 63.92 23.71 -16.97
CA GLN A 5 63.35 22.99 -15.82
C GLN A 5 62.01 23.58 -15.35
N THR A 6 61.86 24.91 -15.34
CA THR A 6 60.63 25.58 -14.89
C THR A 6 59.47 25.37 -15.87
N ILE A 7 59.76 25.26 -17.17
CA ILE A 7 58.76 25.02 -18.21
C ILE A 7 58.27 23.57 -18.16
N LEU A 8 59.20 22.61 -17.99
CA LEU A 8 58.86 21.19 -17.87
C LEU A 8 58.00 20.90 -16.63
N ILE A 9 58.29 21.54 -15.49
CA ILE A 9 57.48 21.41 -14.27
C ILE A 9 56.07 21.97 -14.48
N LYS A 10 55.92 23.15 -15.12
CA LYS A 10 54.60 23.71 -15.44
C LYS A 10 53.80 22.82 -16.38
N LEU A 11 54.44 22.25 -17.41
CA LEU A 11 53.78 21.30 -18.33
C LEU A 11 53.35 20.00 -17.61
N TYR A 12 54.17 19.50 -16.68
CA TYR A 12 53.84 18.32 -15.88
C TYR A 12 52.65 18.57 -14.94
N PHE A 13 52.64 19.71 -14.23
CA PHE A 13 51.50 20.12 -13.39
C PHE A 13 50.22 20.35 -14.20
N MET A 14 50.32 20.94 -15.39
CA MET A 14 49.16 21.22 -16.25
C MET A 14 48.54 19.94 -16.83
N LYS A 15 49.36 18.91 -17.09
CA LYS A 15 48.91 17.58 -17.53
C LYS A 15 48.21 16.81 -16.41
N ILE A 16 48.73 16.91 -15.17
CA ILE A 16 48.15 16.27 -13.99
C ILE A 16 46.80 16.91 -13.60
N MET A 17 46.69 18.24 -13.61
CA MET A 17 45.41 18.93 -13.34
C MET A 17 44.34 18.63 -14.40
N GLY A 18 44.72 18.46 -15.67
CA GLY A 18 43.77 18.07 -16.72
C GLY A 18 43.20 16.66 -16.53
N THR A 19 44.03 15.72 -16.08
CA THR A 19 43.59 14.34 -15.83
C THR A 19 42.74 14.18 -14.57
N THR A 20 42.99 14.96 -13.51
CA THR A 20 42.20 14.92 -12.28
C THR A 20 40.85 15.60 -12.43
N LEU A 21 40.73 16.64 -13.27
CA LEU A 21 39.45 17.26 -13.60
C LEU A 21 38.55 16.30 -14.38
N LEU A 22 39.11 15.55 -15.33
CA LEU A 22 38.37 14.62 -16.18
C LEU A 22 37.82 13.41 -15.39
N THR A 23 38.58 12.89 -14.42
CA THR A 23 38.09 11.79 -13.55
C THR A 23 37.01 12.24 -12.57
N LEU A 24 37.06 13.50 -12.08
CA LEU A 24 36.01 14.08 -11.22
C LEU A 24 34.68 14.30 -11.98
N ILE A 25 34.74 14.63 -13.27
CA ILE A 25 33.54 14.79 -14.10
C ILE A 25 32.87 13.44 -14.36
N ILE A 26 33.64 12.37 -14.59
CA ILE A 26 33.08 11.03 -14.84
C ILE A 26 32.41 10.45 -13.58
N THR A 27 32.96 10.69 -12.38
CA THR A 27 32.31 10.28 -11.12
C THR A 27 31.06 11.10 -10.81
N PHE A 28 31.02 12.38 -11.19
CA PHE A 28 29.82 13.21 -11.03
C PHE A 28 28.69 12.79 -12.01
N ILE A 29 29.01 12.47 -13.27
CA ILE A 29 28.03 11.92 -14.22
C ILE A 29 27.51 10.56 -13.71
N GLY A 30 28.38 9.71 -13.17
CA GLY A 30 28.00 8.43 -12.55
C GLY A 30 27.04 8.59 -11.37
N MET A 31 27.23 9.59 -10.51
CA MET A 31 26.30 9.89 -9.40
C MET A 31 24.98 10.51 -9.87
N VAL A 32 25.00 11.35 -10.91
CA VAL A 32 23.77 11.93 -11.49
C VAL A 32 22.96 10.87 -12.25
N THR A 33 23.58 9.83 -12.81
CA THR A 33 22.86 8.70 -13.44
C THR A 33 22.14 7.77 -12.45
N TYR A 34 22.36 7.91 -11.14
CA TYR A 34 21.53 7.28 -10.11
C TYR A 34 20.43 8.19 -9.54
N ALA A 35 20.30 9.42 -10.04
CA ALA A 35 19.00 10.06 -10.01
C ALA A 35 18.15 9.33 -11.05
N GLN A 36 17.55 8.21 -10.63
CA GLN A 36 16.43 7.63 -11.32
C GLN A 36 15.44 8.78 -11.55
N THR A 37 15.34 9.22 -12.80
CA THR A 37 14.12 9.87 -13.26
C THR A 37 12.99 8.93 -12.84
N PRO A 38 11.91 9.41 -12.21
CA PRO A 38 10.78 8.54 -11.88
C PRO A 38 10.25 7.99 -13.22
N THR A 39 10.63 6.75 -13.52
CA THR A 39 10.35 6.09 -14.79
C THR A 39 8.90 5.65 -14.76
N ASP A 40 7.97 6.48 -15.22
CA ASP A 40 6.59 6.14 -15.66
C ASP A 40 5.76 5.22 -14.71
N SER A 41 6.23 4.95 -13.50
CA SER A 41 5.70 3.95 -12.56
C SER A 41 4.48 4.46 -11.79
N ASP A 42 4.18 5.75 -11.96
CA ASP A 42 2.98 6.39 -11.43
C ASP A 42 1.78 6.26 -12.38
N LYS A 43 1.92 5.61 -13.55
CA LYS A 43 0.76 5.33 -14.41
C LYS A 43 -0.02 4.14 -13.91
N PHE A 44 -1.26 4.41 -13.51
CA PHE A 44 -2.30 3.42 -13.32
C PHE A 44 -2.37 2.46 -14.51
N SER A 45 -1.92 1.22 -14.31
CA SER A 45 -1.94 0.17 -15.34
C SER A 45 -3.13 -0.76 -15.14
N TYR A 46 -3.99 -0.86 -16.16
CA TYR A 46 -5.20 -1.68 -16.15
C TYR A 46 -4.92 -3.18 -16.00
N ASP A 47 -3.75 -3.63 -16.43
CA ASP A 47 -3.35 -5.03 -16.37
C ASP A 47 -2.48 -5.34 -15.13
N SER A 48 -2.31 -4.37 -14.22
CA SER A 48 -1.57 -4.61 -12.99
C SER A 48 -2.37 -5.48 -12.03
N ASN A 49 -1.69 -6.34 -11.27
CA ASN A 49 -2.33 -7.15 -10.22
C ASN A 49 -3.05 -6.29 -9.18
N GLN A 50 -2.62 -5.04 -8.95
CA GLN A 50 -3.31 -4.12 -8.05
C GLN A 50 -4.71 -3.74 -8.59
N VAL A 51 -4.88 -3.68 -9.91
CA VAL A 51 -6.18 -3.39 -10.54
C VAL A 51 -7.04 -4.65 -10.68
N LEU A 52 -6.42 -5.77 -11.07
CA LEU A 52 -7.12 -7.03 -11.33
C LEU A 52 -7.45 -7.82 -10.06
N HIS A 53 -6.61 -7.72 -9.04
CA HIS A 53 -6.73 -8.44 -7.76
C HIS A 53 -6.60 -7.52 -6.53
N PRO A 54 -7.50 -6.53 -6.34
CA PRO A 54 -7.48 -5.65 -5.16
C PRO A 54 -7.46 -6.40 -3.82
N GLU A 55 -8.12 -7.56 -3.76
CA GLU A 55 -8.21 -8.43 -2.59
C GLU A 55 -6.85 -8.94 -2.09
N TRP A 56 -5.81 -8.94 -2.93
CA TRP A 56 -4.45 -9.31 -2.50
C TRP A 56 -3.74 -8.19 -1.73
N TYR A 57 -4.18 -6.95 -1.92
CA TYR A 57 -3.49 -5.77 -1.41
C TYR A 57 -4.24 -5.08 -0.26
N ILE A 58 -5.52 -5.39 -0.07
CA ILE A 58 -6.35 -4.89 1.01
C ILE A 58 -6.38 -5.92 2.14
N LYS A 59 -5.90 -5.55 3.31
CA LYS A 59 -5.86 -6.41 4.49
C LYS A 59 -6.77 -5.86 5.58
N ILE A 60 -7.62 -6.73 6.13
CA ILE A 60 -8.31 -6.43 7.38
C ILE A 60 -7.37 -6.81 8.52
N THR A 61 -7.05 -5.85 9.38
CA THR A 61 -6.07 -6.07 10.46
C THR A 61 -6.68 -6.08 11.85
N ASP A 62 -7.86 -5.47 12.00
CA ASP A 62 -8.59 -5.41 13.26
C ASP A 62 -10.06 -5.09 12.98
N TRP A 63 -10.96 -5.51 13.87
CA TRP A 63 -12.38 -5.19 13.79
C TRP A 63 -13.03 -5.29 15.17
N SER A 64 -14.19 -4.64 15.29
CA SER A 64 -15.07 -4.84 16.42
C SER A 64 -16.51 -4.97 15.93
N PHE A 65 -17.32 -5.62 16.75
CA PHE A 65 -18.76 -5.75 16.52
C PHE A 65 -19.50 -5.46 17.81
N TYR A 66 -20.78 -5.12 17.70
CA TYR A 66 -21.68 -5.00 18.83
C TYR A 66 -22.97 -5.75 18.52
N THR A 67 -23.73 -6.04 19.57
CA THR A 67 -25.05 -6.65 19.43
C THR A 67 -26.12 -5.62 19.77
N ALA A 68 -27.10 -5.46 18.88
CA ALA A 68 -28.25 -4.60 19.11
C ALA A 68 -29.47 -5.18 18.41
N ALA A 69 -30.65 -5.06 19.02
CA ALA A 69 -31.92 -5.51 18.45
C ALA A 69 -31.87 -6.96 17.88
N ARG A 70 -31.20 -7.88 18.57
CA ARG A 70 -31.01 -9.29 18.19
C ARG A 70 -30.12 -9.53 16.96
N VAL A 71 -29.30 -8.56 16.56
CA VAL A 71 -28.39 -8.64 15.42
C VAL A 71 -26.95 -8.40 15.89
N ALA A 72 -26.01 -9.21 15.43
CA ALA A 72 -24.57 -8.95 15.59
C ALA A 72 -24.08 -8.09 14.42
N ILE A 73 -23.62 -6.87 14.69
CA ILE A 73 -23.39 -5.82 13.70
C ILE A 73 -21.92 -5.40 13.70
N LEU A 74 -21.32 -5.27 12.51
CA LEU A 74 -19.97 -4.72 12.35
C LEU A 74 -19.92 -3.28 12.87
N SER A 75 -19.10 -3.05 13.88
CA SER A 75 -18.96 -1.77 14.57
C SER A 75 -17.86 -0.93 13.94
N SER A 76 -16.68 -1.51 13.76
CA SER A 76 -15.51 -0.84 13.19
C SER A 76 -14.63 -1.86 12.49
N VAL A 77 -13.86 -1.38 11.51
CA VAL A 77 -12.91 -2.21 10.78
C VAL A 77 -11.67 -1.39 10.46
N THR A 78 -10.50 -1.94 10.79
CA THR A 78 -9.20 -1.38 10.42
C THR A 78 -8.72 -2.07 9.16
N ILE A 79 -8.54 -1.27 8.12
CA ILE A 79 -8.17 -1.72 6.79
C ILE A 79 -6.82 -1.12 6.43
N GLU A 80 -5.94 -1.96 5.92
CA GLU A 80 -4.65 -1.58 5.37
C GLU A 80 -4.65 -1.79 3.86
N ASN A 81 -4.35 -0.74 3.11
CA ASN A 81 -4.09 -0.80 1.67
C ASN A 81 -2.58 -0.80 1.45
N THR A 82 -2.05 -1.92 0.98
CA THR A 82 -0.62 -2.09 0.68
C THR A 82 -0.27 -1.76 -0.78
N ALA A 83 -1.26 -1.47 -1.63
CA ALA A 83 -1.05 -1.10 -3.02
C ALA A 83 -0.62 0.37 -3.17
N ASP A 84 -0.19 0.71 -4.38
CA ASP A 84 0.14 2.07 -4.82
C ASP A 84 -1.07 2.80 -5.42
N VAL A 85 -2.22 2.12 -5.52
CA VAL A 85 -3.49 2.66 -6.04
C VAL A 85 -4.51 2.89 -4.92
N THR A 86 -5.39 3.89 -5.13
CA THR A 86 -6.54 4.14 -4.27
C THR A 86 -7.66 3.14 -4.57
N TYR A 87 -8.37 2.65 -3.55
CA TYR A 87 -9.56 1.83 -3.73
C TYR A 87 -10.82 2.47 -3.14
N LYS A 88 -11.98 2.14 -3.69
CA LYS A 88 -13.30 2.43 -3.14
C LYS A 88 -14.24 1.23 -3.30
N ASP A 89 -15.45 1.32 -2.76
CA ASP A 89 -16.50 0.31 -2.94
C ASP A 89 -16.03 -1.10 -2.55
N VAL A 90 -15.38 -1.20 -1.38
CA VAL A 90 -14.73 -2.42 -0.91
C VAL A 90 -15.81 -3.42 -0.49
N ARG A 91 -15.96 -4.51 -1.24
CA ARG A 91 -16.90 -5.58 -0.93
C ARG A 91 -16.25 -6.57 0.03
N VAL A 92 -16.95 -6.89 1.10
CA VAL A 92 -16.49 -7.81 2.14
C VAL A 92 -17.51 -8.90 2.42
N ASN A 93 -17.03 -10.04 2.89
CA ASN A 93 -17.82 -11.12 3.45
C ASN A 93 -17.50 -11.24 4.95
N LEU A 94 -18.49 -10.97 5.78
CA LEU A 94 -18.43 -11.15 7.23
C LEU A 94 -18.70 -12.60 7.57
N ILE A 95 -17.84 -13.21 8.38
CA ILE A 95 -17.95 -14.60 8.80
C ILE A 95 -18.29 -14.63 10.29
N TYR A 96 -19.43 -15.24 10.60
CA TYR A 96 -19.93 -15.34 11.95
C TYR A 96 -19.81 -16.77 12.50
N THR A 97 -19.41 -16.87 13.76
CA THR A 97 -19.30 -18.11 14.54
C THR A 97 -20.26 -18.08 15.73
N SER A 98 -20.50 -19.21 16.41
CA SER A 98 -21.33 -19.23 17.63
C SER A 98 -20.57 -18.71 18.83
N TYR A 99 -21.25 -17.87 19.62
CA TYR A 99 -20.90 -17.57 21.00
C TYR A 99 -21.24 -18.78 21.90
N SER A 100 -20.53 -19.89 21.74
CA SER A 100 -20.43 -21.05 22.66
C SER A 100 -19.96 -22.29 21.89
N ALA A 101 -18.82 -22.86 22.26
CA ALA A 101 -18.37 -24.15 21.74
C ALA A 101 -19.32 -25.30 22.14
N PRO A 102 -19.43 -26.40 21.36
CA PRO A 102 -18.53 -26.79 20.28
C PRO A 102 -19.29 -26.90 18.95
N ALA A 103 -19.62 -25.77 18.33
CA ALA A 103 -19.81 -25.71 16.89
C ALA A 103 -18.73 -24.80 16.32
N ALA A 104 -17.51 -25.34 16.19
CA ALA A 104 -16.34 -24.64 15.66
C ALA A 104 -16.44 -24.46 14.13
N GLY A 105 -17.55 -23.92 13.65
CA GLY A 105 -17.86 -23.75 12.24
C GLY A 105 -18.44 -22.38 11.93
N ILE A 106 -18.37 -22.00 10.65
CA ILE A 106 -19.07 -20.82 10.13
C ILE A 106 -20.58 -21.08 10.24
N ILE A 107 -21.29 -20.21 10.95
CA ILE A 107 -22.73 -20.37 11.23
C ILE A 107 -23.56 -19.41 10.37
N ALA A 108 -23.00 -18.26 10.04
CA ALA A 108 -23.60 -17.33 9.11
C ALA A 108 -22.52 -16.55 8.37
N THR A 109 -22.88 -16.07 7.18
CA THR A 109 -22.09 -15.09 6.46
C THR A 109 -22.98 -13.91 6.07
N SER A 110 -22.39 -12.72 5.97
CA SER A 110 -23.07 -11.53 5.46
C SER A 110 -22.14 -10.81 4.50
N THR A 111 -22.54 -10.73 3.25
CA THR A 111 -21.80 -9.96 2.24
C THR A 111 -22.36 -8.54 2.14
N GLY A 112 -21.48 -7.57 2.00
CA GLY A 112 -21.89 -6.22 1.66
C GLY A 112 -20.72 -5.32 1.27
N MET A 113 -20.99 -4.04 1.08
CA MET A 113 -20.03 -3.08 0.57
C MET A 113 -19.75 -2.02 1.63
N LEU A 114 -18.46 -1.80 1.89
CA LEU A 114 -17.98 -0.74 2.75
C LEU A 114 -17.86 0.54 1.92
N PRO A 115 -18.59 1.62 2.25
CA PRO A 115 -18.49 2.90 1.57
C PRO A 115 -17.27 3.69 2.07
N VAL A 116 -16.08 3.13 1.83
CA VAL A 116 -14.80 3.68 2.27
C VAL A 116 -13.92 3.96 1.07
N THR A 117 -13.07 4.97 1.19
CA THR A 117 -11.96 5.20 0.26
C THR A 117 -10.67 4.86 0.99
N LEU A 118 -9.85 4.03 0.36
CA LEU A 118 -8.57 3.53 0.87
C LEU A 118 -7.44 4.17 0.08
N PRO A 119 -6.79 5.23 0.59
CA PRO A 119 -5.63 5.82 -0.08
C PRO A 119 -4.49 4.80 -0.26
N PRO A 120 -3.54 5.04 -1.16
CA PRO A 120 -2.37 4.18 -1.33
C PRO A 120 -1.55 4.10 -0.03
N LYS A 121 -0.95 2.93 0.23
CA LYS A 121 -0.06 2.71 1.39
C LYS A 121 -0.61 3.20 2.73
N SER A 122 -1.91 3.05 2.94
CA SER A 122 -2.62 3.60 4.10
C SER A 122 -3.12 2.52 5.04
N LYS A 123 -3.31 2.88 6.31
CA LYS A 123 -3.96 2.05 7.32
C LYS A 123 -4.86 2.90 8.18
N MET A 124 -6.15 2.59 8.21
CA MET A 124 -7.13 3.40 8.94
C MET A 124 -8.30 2.57 9.46
N THR A 125 -8.86 3.00 10.59
CA THR A 125 -10.10 2.45 11.15
C THR A 125 -11.31 3.21 10.64
N TYR A 126 -12.19 2.49 9.95
CA TYR A 126 -13.42 2.99 9.37
C TYR A 126 -14.65 2.58 10.19
N LEU A 127 -15.80 3.15 9.81
CA LEU A 127 -17.12 2.83 10.35
C LEU A 127 -17.33 3.12 11.84
N LYS A 128 -16.59 4.05 12.47
CA LYS A 128 -16.64 4.41 13.91
C LYS A 128 -18.04 4.85 14.43
N GLY A 129 -19.01 3.94 14.45
CA GLY A 129 -20.42 4.25 14.70
C GLY A 129 -21.44 3.30 14.03
N GLY A 130 -20.99 2.24 13.34
CA GLY A 130 -21.84 1.14 12.86
C GLY A 130 -22.51 1.39 11.51
N GLN A 131 -22.09 0.65 10.48
CA GLN A 131 -22.89 0.45 9.27
C GLN A 131 -23.69 -0.85 9.37
N THR A 132 -24.80 -0.90 8.62
CA THR A 132 -25.88 -1.91 8.68
C THR A 132 -25.51 -3.28 8.10
N MET A 133 -24.28 -3.76 8.33
CA MET A 133 -23.90 -5.13 7.98
C MET A 133 -23.82 -5.97 9.25
N GLY A 134 -24.69 -6.96 9.33
CA GLY A 134 -24.88 -7.76 10.51
C GLY A 134 -25.56 -9.09 10.20
N ALA A 135 -25.47 -10.02 11.12
CA ALA A 135 -26.21 -11.27 11.04
C ALA A 135 -27.34 -11.29 12.06
N GLY A 136 -28.50 -11.83 11.65
CA GLY A 136 -29.79 -11.75 12.37
C GLY A 136 -29.89 -12.51 13.68
N ASN A 137 -28.78 -12.72 14.38
CA ASN A 137 -28.72 -13.35 15.69
C ASN A 137 -27.64 -12.66 16.55
N GLN A 138 -28.02 -12.22 17.75
CA GLN A 138 -27.12 -11.59 18.72
C GLN A 138 -26.13 -12.57 19.37
N ASN A 139 -26.37 -13.88 19.28
CA ASN A 139 -25.46 -14.89 19.81
C ASN A 139 -24.35 -15.26 18.82
N TYR A 140 -24.21 -14.49 17.73
CA TYR A 140 -23.15 -14.65 16.76
C TYR A 140 -21.99 -13.74 17.11
N ASP A 141 -20.78 -14.28 16.95
CA ASP A 141 -19.54 -13.53 17.03
C ASP A 141 -19.00 -13.29 15.63
N LEU A 142 -18.56 -12.05 15.35
CA LEU A 142 -17.86 -11.76 14.10
C LEU A 142 -16.42 -12.29 14.18
N GLY A 143 -16.18 -13.44 13.56
CA GLY A 143 -14.93 -14.18 13.66
C GLY A 143 -13.90 -13.83 12.59
N ASP A 144 -14.33 -13.39 11.41
CA ASP A 144 -13.42 -12.98 10.32
C ASP A 144 -14.13 -12.05 9.32
N ILE A 145 -13.35 -11.29 8.56
CA ILE A 145 -13.81 -10.42 7.47
C ILE A 145 -12.91 -10.65 6.25
N GLN A 146 -13.51 -11.16 5.18
CA GLN A 146 -12.80 -11.40 3.93
C GLN A 146 -13.08 -10.30 2.92
N VAL A 147 -12.04 -9.78 2.28
CA VAL A 147 -12.19 -8.87 1.14
C VAL A 147 -12.50 -9.70 -0.09
N LEU A 148 -13.59 -9.37 -0.78
CA LEU A 148 -14.00 -10.05 -2.01
C LEU A 148 -13.55 -9.29 -3.26
N SER A 149 -13.64 -7.96 -3.21
CA SER A 149 -13.26 -7.09 -4.32
C SER A 149 -13.18 -5.64 -3.84
N ALA A 150 -12.53 -4.78 -4.62
CA ALA A 150 -12.66 -3.34 -4.50
C ALA A 150 -12.56 -2.70 -5.88
N THR A 151 -13.01 -1.45 -6.00
CA THR A 151 -12.91 -0.69 -7.24
C THR A 151 -11.68 0.23 -7.15
N PRO A 152 -10.67 0.05 -8.01
CA PRO A 152 -9.56 0.98 -8.05
C PRO A 152 -10.02 2.33 -8.61
N VAL A 153 -9.59 3.41 -7.95
CA VAL A 153 -9.87 4.79 -8.35
C VAL A 153 -8.76 5.25 -9.28
N ARG A 154 -9.16 5.85 -10.41
CA ARG A 154 -8.27 6.48 -11.37
C ARG A 154 -8.16 7.94 -10.97
N ASP A 155 -6.94 8.44 -10.83
CA ASP A 155 -6.68 9.88 -10.71
C ASP A 155 -6.88 10.59 -12.07
#